data_AF-A0A1Q3T4X4-F1
#
_entry.id   AF-A0A1Q3T4X4-F1
#
_cell.length_a   1.000
_cell.length_b   1.000
_cell.length_c   1.000
_cell.angle_alpha   90.00
_cell.angle_beta   90.00
_cell.angle_gamma   90.00
#
_symmetry.space_group_name_H-M   'P 1'
#
loop_
_entity.id
_entity.type
_entity.pdbx_description
1 polymer ?
#
loop_
_entity_poly.entity_id
_entity_poly.type
_entity_poly.pdbx_seq_one_letter_code
_entity_poly.pdbx_strand_id
1 'polypeptide(L)'
;MIGGQRALRARSTAILAVGLLSASVLLAGCAGPDIAELESDAESAFDALVAAAGAVEEGVLRTLELTGPEEQACGEQDRGMQRAFTAVGSVSVGADYAAEDALVDAVTAAIDPEEWTPIDADGVAGKDGAWVDEGGIVATVSYDSPLLVIAVFTPCLDTP
;
A
#
# COMPACT_ATOMS: atom_id res chain seq x y z
N MET A 1 -1.52 74.71 -21.61
CA MET A 1 -0.79 74.88 -20.35
C MET A 1 0.30 73.81 -20.26
N ILE A 2 1.56 74.23 -20.09
CA ILE A 2 2.70 73.49 -19.49
C ILE A 2 3.21 72.28 -20.33
N GLY A 3 4.45 72.16 -20.80
CA GLY A 3 5.73 72.74 -20.40
C GLY A 3 6.66 71.63 -19.89
N GLY A 4 7.89 71.52 -20.45
CA GLY A 4 9.03 70.92 -19.74
C GLY A 4 9.67 69.67 -20.34
N GLN A 5 10.73 69.85 -21.11
CA GLN A 5 11.71 68.82 -21.48
C GLN A 5 12.73 68.58 -20.36
N ARG A 6 13.09 67.30 -20.17
CA ARG A 6 14.39 66.70 -19.82
C ARG A 6 15.32 67.45 -18.85
N ALA A 7 15.54 66.82 -17.68
CA ALA A 7 16.82 66.86 -16.99
C ALA A 7 17.24 65.43 -16.61
N LEU A 8 18.46 65.07 -17.01
CA LEU A 8 19.15 63.81 -16.78
C LEU A 8 20.25 64.07 -15.73
N ARG A 9 20.52 63.05 -14.89
CA ARG A 9 21.66 62.91 -13.93
C ARG A 9 21.52 63.75 -12.65
N ALA A 10 21.87 63.27 -11.45
CA ALA A 10 22.93 62.33 -11.12
C ALA A 10 22.74 61.72 -9.70
N ARG A 11 23.16 60.46 -9.55
CA ARG A 11 24.06 59.91 -8.50
C ARG A 11 23.66 60.02 -7.00
N SER A 12 23.36 58.87 -6.39
CA SER A 12 24.27 58.14 -5.47
C SER A 12 23.53 57.39 -4.35
N THR A 13 23.62 56.05 -4.43
CA THR A 13 23.81 55.07 -3.33
C THR A 13 23.18 55.32 -1.96
N ALA A 14 22.21 54.47 -1.61
CA ALA A 14 22.12 53.85 -0.29
C ALA A 14 21.51 52.45 -0.42
N ILE A 15 22.37 51.45 -0.21
CA ILE A 15 22.05 50.04 0.03
C ILE A 15 21.50 49.91 1.46
N LEU A 16 20.72 48.85 1.71
CA LEU A 16 20.17 48.34 2.98
C LEU A 16 18.75 48.78 3.37
N ALA A 17 17.80 47.86 3.15
CA ALA A 17 16.98 47.34 4.25
C ALA A 17 16.35 46.01 3.82
N VAL A 18 17.01 44.92 4.23
CA VAL A 18 16.47 43.56 4.27
C VAL A 18 15.30 43.56 5.25
N GLY A 19 14.09 43.31 4.75
CA GLY A 19 12.90 43.04 5.55
C GLY A 19 12.56 41.56 5.48
N LEU A 20 13.14 40.77 6.39
CA LEU A 20 12.64 39.46 6.80
C LEU A 20 11.24 39.60 7.44
N LEU A 21 10.53 38.47 7.55
CA LEU A 21 9.31 38.15 8.34
C LEU A 21 8.09 37.89 7.41
N SER A 22 7.51 36.70 7.28
CA SER A 22 7.58 35.48 8.09
C SER A 22 7.19 34.29 7.22
N ALA A 23 8.13 33.37 7.01
CA ALA A 23 7.84 32.04 6.50
C ALA A 23 7.22 31.23 7.65
N SER A 24 5.90 31.04 7.62
CA SER A 24 5.16 30.18 8.55
C SER A 24 4.58 28.97 7.80
N VAL A 25 5.45 28.26 7.09
CA VAL A 25 5.18 26.93 6.57
C VAL A 25 6.45 26.15 6.83
N LEU A 26 6.42 25.22 7.79
CA LEU A 26 7.38 24.12 8.02
C LEU A 26 7.25 23.70 9.49
N LEU A 27 6.24 22.87 9.82
CA LEU A 27 6.21 22.05 11.05
C LEU A 27 5.11 20.97 11.02
N ALA A 28 4.67 20.52 9.83
CA ALA A 28 3.70 19.43 9.68
C ALA A 28 4.34 18.09 9.27
N GLY A 29 5.67 17.95 9.33
CA GLY A 29 6.39 16.84 8.68
C GLY A 29 7.32 16.01 9.57
N CYS A 30 7.03 15.87 10.86
CA CYS A 30 7.82 15.00 11.75
C CYS A 30 6.96 14.09 12.66
N ALA A 31 5.71 13.83 12.30
CA ALA A 31 5.02 12.65 12.82
C ALA A 31 5.34 11.52 11.83
N GLY A 32 5.95 10.43 12.32
CA GLY A 32 6.07 9.22 11.52
C GLY A 32 4.69 8.65 11.16
N PRO A 33 4.62 7.61 10.32
CA PRO A 33 3.35 6.95 10.01
C PRO A 33 2.65 6.50 11.30
N ASP A 34 1.32 6.63 11.35
CA ASP A 34 0.52 6.08 12.45
C ASP A 34 0.47 4.56 12.30
N ILE A 35 1.19 3.87 13.17
CA ILE A 35 1.33 2.40 13.14
C ILE A 35 -0.03 1.74 13.36
N ALA A 36 -0.87 2.31 14.23
CA ALA A 36 -2.17 1.71 14.55
C ALA A 36 -3.15 1.86 13.37
N GLU A 37 -3.06 2.97 12.64
CA GLU A 37 -3.81 3.18 11.40
C GLU A 37 -3.38 2.16 10.34
N LEU A 38 -2.06 2.00 10.10
CA LEU A 38 -1.54 1.02 9.14
C LEU A 38 -1.90 -0.43 9.50
N GLU A 39 -1.88 -0.80 10.78
CA GLU A 39 -2.31 -2.13 11.22
C GLU A 39 -3.81 -2.35 10.98
N SER A 40 -4.64 -1.33 11.26
CA SER A 40 -6.09 -1.39 11.02
C SER A 40 -6.42 -1.48 9.53
N ASP A 41 -5.71 -0.72 8.69
CA ASP A 41 -5.92 -0.74 7.24
C ASP A 41 -5.48 -2.09 6.64
N ALA A 42 -4.38 -2.66 7.13
CA ALA A 42 -3.92 -3.99 6.72
C ALA A 42 -4.91 -5.10 7.13
N GLU A 43 -5.46 -5.04 8.34
CA GLU A 43 -6.49 -5.97 8.81
C GLU A 43 -7.76 -5.86 7.94
N SER A 44 -8.19 -4.63 7.62
CA SER A 44 -9.36 -4.40 6.77
C SER A 44 -9.16 -4.96 5.34
N ALA A 45 -7.97 -4.76 4.76
CA ALA A 45 -7.64 -5.33 3.46
C ALA A 45 -7.62 -6.86 3.50
N PHE A 46 -7.06 -7.45 4.54
CA PHE A 46 -7.04 -8.90 4.75
C PHE A 46 -8.46 -9.48 4.87
N ASP A 47 -9.31 -8.86 5.67
CA ASP A 47 -10.71 -9.28 5.86
C ASP A 47 -11.51 -9.21 4.56
N ALA A 48 -11.28 -8.19 3.72
CA ALA A 48 -11.92 -8.08 2.41
C ALA A 48 -11.55 -9.24 1.48
N LEU A 49 -10.27 -9.62 1.45
CA LEU A 49 -9.78 -10.75 0.64
C LEU A 49 -10.31 -12.09 1.15
N VAL A 50 -10.32 -12.29 2.47
CA VAL A 50 -10.88 -13.49 3.11
C VAL A 50 -12.39 -13.59 2.87
N ALA A 51 -13.11 -12.48 2.96
CA ALA A 51 -14.54 -12.43 2.66
C ALA A 51 -14.82 -12.79 1.20
N ALA A 52 -14.01 -12.29 0.26
CA ALA A 52 -14.10 -12.65 -1.15
C ALA A 52 -13.85 -14.15 -1.38
N ALA A 53 -12.84 -14.73 -0.73
CA ALA A 53 -12.55 -16.17 -0.79
C ALA A 53 -13.70 -17.00 -0.20
N GLY A 54 -14.35 -16.53 0.87
CA GLY A 54 -15.48 -17.22 1.51
C GLY A 54 -16.82 -17.08 0.78
N ALA A 55 -16.95 -16.13 -0.15
CA ALA A 55 -18.18 -15.87 -0.90
C ALA A 55 -18.35 -16.74 -2.14
N VAL A 56 -17.33 -17.52 -2.52
CA VAL A 56 -17.38 -18.42 -3.68
C VAL A 56 -18.35 -19.58 -3.47
N GLU A 57 -18.64 -20.31 -4.55
CA GLU A 57 -19.56 -21.44 -4.52
C GLU A 57 -19.21 -22.49 -3.43
N GLU A 58 -20.24 -22.93 -2.72
CA GLU A 58 -20.11 -23.91 -1.65
C GLU A 58 -19.47 -25.21 -2.18
N GLY A 59 -18.36 -25.63 -1.56
CA GLY A 59 -17.65 -26.85 -1.93
C GLY A 59 -16.45 -26.64 -2.85
N VAL A 60 -16.20 -25.42 -3.36
CA VAL A 60 -14.94 -25.06 -4.02
C VAL A 60 -13.82 -24.99 -2.98
N LEU A 61 -14.00 -24.15 -1.94
CA LEU A 61 -13.05 -24.04 -0.83
C LEU A 61 -13.45 -25.02 0.29
N ARG A 62 -12.49 -25.84 0.73
CA ARG A 62 -12.68 -26.85 1.80
C ARG A 62 -12.30 -26.32 3.16
N THR A 63 -11.18 -25.61 3.22
CA THR A 63 -10.67 -24.98 4.43
C THR A 63 -10.23 -23.58 4.10
N LEU A 64 -10.29 -22.70 5.10
CA LEU A 64 -9.65 -21.40 5.09
C LEU A 64 -9.17 -21.14 6.51
N GLU A 65 -7.88 -21.37 6.74
CA GLU A 65 -7.25 -21.23 8.04
C GLU A 65 -6.61 -19.85 8.12
N LEU A 66 -7.09 -19.03 9.06
CA LEU A 66 -6.60 -17.67 9.28
C LEU A 66 -5.52 -17.70 10.36
N THR A 67 -4.45 -16.97 10.13
CA THR A 67 -3.34 -16.77 11.07
C THR A 67 -2.99 -15.29 11.11
N GLY A 68 -2.95 -14.69 12.30
CA GLY A 68 -2.47 -13.32 12.45
C GLY A 68 -2.80 -12.64 13.78
N PRO A 69 -2.40 -11.36 13.93
CA PRO A 69 -1.25 -10.78 13.26
C PRO A 69 0.06 -11.31 13.88
N GLU A 70 1.00 -11.73 13.04
CA GLU A 70 2.33 -12.16 13.49
C GLU A 70 3.37 -11.09 13.19
N GLU A 71 4.27 -10.84 14.14
CA GLU A 71 5.42 -9.97 13.90
C GLU A 71 6.49 -10.73 13.12
N GLN A 72 6.98 -10.15 12.03
CA GLN A 72 8.00 -10.75 11.18
C GLN A 72 9.09 -9.73 10.86
N ALA A 73 10.34 -10.20 10.78
CA ALA A 73 11.46 -9.37 10.38
C ALA A 73 11.41 -9.07 8.88
N CYS A 74 11.74 -7.83 8.53
CA CYS A 74 11.80 -7.41 7.14
C CYS A 74 13.12 -7.83 6.47
N GLY A 75 13.07 -8.93 5.70
CA GLY A 75 14.20 -9.47 4.94
C GLY A 75 15.37 -9.93 5.81
N GLU A 76 16.51 -10.24 5.18
CA GLU A 76 17.68 -10.82 5.87
C GLU A 76 18.61 -9.80 6.56
N GLN A 77 18.24 -8.52 6.65
CA GLN A 77 19.14 -7.44 7.13
C GLN A 77 18.52 -6.49 8.16
N ASP A 78 17.60 -6.99 9.01
CA ASP A 78 16.99 -6.21 10.09
C ASP A 78 16.42 -4.86 9.60
N ARG A 79 15.73 -4.85 8.45
CA ARG A 79 15.12 -3.63 7.88
C ARG A 79 13.81 -3.25 8.59
N GLY A 80 13.79 -3.43 9.90
CA GLY A 80 12.60 -3.27 10.73
C GLY A 80 11.72 -4.51 10.81
N MET A 81 10.53 -4.30 11.37
CA MET A 81 9.50 -5.32 11.57
C MET A 81 8.26 -4.96 10.76
N GLN A 82 7.47 -5.98 10.43
CA GLN A 82 6.15 -5.86 9.84
C GLN A 82 5.18 -6.80 10.55
N ARG A 83 3.88 -6.50 10.46
CA ARG A 83 2.81 -7.43 10.80
C ARG A 83 2.39 -8.17 9.55
N ALA A 84 2.20 -9.49 9.68
CA ALA A 84 1.67 -10.33 8.64
C ALA A 84 0.32 -10.93 9.08
N PHE A 85 -0.66 -10.79 8.20
CA PHE A 85 -1.96 -11.45 8.26
C PHE A 85 -1.99 -12.47 7.14
N THR A 86 -2.30 -13.72 7.43
CA THR A 86 -2.24 -14.79 6.42
C THR A 86 -3.46 -15.69 6.50
N ALA A 87 -3.94 -16.12 5.35
CA ALA A 87 -4.97 -17.12 5.22
C ALA A 87 -4.48 -18.20 4.25
N VAL A 88 -4.60 -19.46 4.68
CA VAL A 88 -4.28 -20.62 3.85
C VAL A 88 -5.54 -21.42 3.62
N GLY A 89 -5.93 -21.52 2.35
CA GLY A 89 -7.09 -22.26 1.91
C GLY A 89 -6.71 -23.52 1.15
N SER A 90 -7.51 -24.58 1.31
CA SER A 90 -7.44 -25.76 0.46
C SER A 90 -8.67 -25.83 -0.45
N VAL A 91 -8.43 -25.95 -1.75
CA VAL A 91 -9.45 -26.12 -2.77
C VAL A 91 -9.77 -27.60 -2.93
N SER A 92 -11.04 -27.91 -3.15
CA SER A 92 -11.54 -29.26 -3.32
C SER A 92 -10.94 -29.89 -4.58
N VAL A 93 -10.35 -31.08 -4.47
CA VAL A 93 -9.77 -31.85 -5.60
C VAL A 93 -10.80 -32.17 -6.71
N GLY A 94 -12.10 -32.05 -6.41
CA GLY A 94 -13.20 -32.23 -7.37
C GLY A 94 -13.72 -30.94 -7.98
N ALA A 95 -13.17 -29.77 -7.62
CA ALA A 95 -13.49 -28.52 -8.30
C ALA A 95 -12.99 -28.59 -9.75
N ASP A 96 -13.75 -28.05 -10.69
CA ASP A 96 -13.26 -27.89 -12.05
C ASP A 96 -12.36 -26.64 -12.13
N TYR A 97 -11.50 -26.60 -13.15
CA TYR A 97 -10.57 -25.48 -13.34
C TYR A 97 -11.27 -24.12 -13.47
N ALA A 98 -12.52 -24.08 -13.92
CA ALA A 98 -13.26 -22.83 -14.03
C ALA A 98 -13.68 -22.30 -12.65
N ALA A 99 -14.03 -23.18 -11.72
CA ALA A 99 -14.30 -22.83 -10.33
C ALA A 99 -13.02 -22.40 -9.59
N GLU A 100 -11.88 -23.03 -9.88
CA GLU A 100 -10.57 -22.60 -9.36
C GLU A 100 -10.19 -21.21 -9.88
N ASP A 101 -10.37 -20.95 -11.18
CA ASP A 101 -10.14 -19.64 -11.79
C ASP A 101 -11.07 -18.58 -11.19
N ALA A 102 -12.37 -18.87 -11.07
CA ALA A 102 -13.34 -17.96 -10.48
C ALA A 102 -13.05 -17.62 -9.01
N LEU A 103 -12.47 -18.56 -8.25
CA LEU A 103 -12.00 -18.28 -6.89
C LEU A 103 -10.86 -17.27 -6.88
N VAL A 104 -9.83 -17.47 -7.70
CA VAL A 104 -8.70 -16.54 -7.78
C VAL A 104 -9.18 -15.17 -8.26
N ASP A 105 -10.02 -15.13 -9.30
CA ASP A 105 -10.59 -13.90 -9.84
C ASP A 105 -11.46 -13.17 -8.81
N ALA A 106 -12.24 -13.89 -8.00
CA ALA A 106 -13.06 -13.28 -6.95
C ALA A 106 -12.20 -12.63 -5.86
N VAL A 107 -11.13 -13.30 -5.44
CA VAL A 107 -10.21 -12.77 -4.42
C VAL A 107 -9.46 -11.56 -4.96
N THR A 108 -8.91 -11.64 -6.18
CA THR A 108 -8.13 -10.52 -6.73
C THR A 108 -9.01 -9.35 -7.19
N ALA A 109 -10.28 -9.57 -7.51
CA ALA A 109 -11.24 -8.48 -7.74
C ALA A 109 -11.53 -7.65 -6.48
N ALA A 110 -11.19 -8.12 -5.28
CA ALA A 110 -11.26 -7.33 -4.06
C ALA A 110 -10.09 -6.34 -3.91
N ILE A 111 -9.05 -6.45 -4.74
CA ILE A 111 -7.97 -5.47 -4.85
C ILE A 111 -8.41 -4.37 -5.83
N ASP A 112 -8.73 -3.19 -5.31
CA ASP A 112 -9.14 -2.06 -6.15
C ASP A 112 -7.94 -1.50 -6.94
N PRO A 113 -7.95 -1.53 -8.29
CA PRO A 113 -6.85 -1.00 -9.10
C PRO A 113 -6.67 0.52 -9.01
N GLU A 114 -7.62 1.27 -8.44
CA GLU A 114 -7.46 2.70 -8.16
C GLU A 114 -6.65 2.96 -6.87
N GLU A 115 -6.68 2.02 -5.93
CA GLU A 115 -5.99 2.12 -4.63
C GLU A 115 -4.68 1.33 -4.60
N TRP A 116 -4.61 0.23 -5.35
CA TRP A 116 -3.52 -0.74 -5.31
C TRP A 116 -2.73 -0.77 -6.62
N THR A 117 -1.41 -0.65 -6.50
CA THR A 117 -0.48 -0.78 -7.61
C THR A 117 0.11 -2.19 -7.66
N PRO A 118 0.06 -2.91 -8.79
CA PRO A 118 0.68 -4.23 -8.90
C PRO A 118 2.21 -4.15 -8.76
N ILE A 119 2.79 -5.06 -7.99
CA ILE A 119 4.24 -5.25 -7.89
C ILE A 119 4.65 -6.29 -8.94
N ASP A 120 5.35 -5.84 -9.98
CA ASP A 120 5.91 -6.73 -11.00
C ASP A 120 7.27 -7.27 -10.51
N ALA A 121 7.22 -8.35 -9.72
CA ALA A 121 8.41 -9.10 -9.35
C ALA A 121 8.66 -10.21 -10.38
N ASP A 122 9.77 -10.10 -11.13
CA ASP A 122 10.33 -11.14 -12.00
C ASP A 122 9.36 -11.79 -13.03
N GLY A 123 8.36 -11.05 -13.51
CA GLY A 123 7.46 -11.53 -14.56
C GLY A 123 6.39 -12.50 -14.07
N VAL A 124 6.10 -12.51 -12.76
CA VAL A 124 4.89 -13.12 -12.20
C VAL A 124 3.71 -12.17 -12.45
N ALA A 125 3.47 -11.83 -13.71
CA ALA A 125 2.25 -11.17 -14.14
C ALA A 125 1.19 -12.28 -14.37
N GLY A 126 0.54 -12.68 -13.29
CA GLY A 126 -0.53 -13.68 -13.27
C GLY A 126 -1.85 -13.11 -12.81
N LYS A 127 -2.89 -13.96 -12.77
CA LYS A 127 -4.16 -13.66 -12.10
C LYS A 127 -4.00 -13.56 -10.59
N ASP A 128 -3.00 -14.26 -10.05
CA ASP A 128 -2.47 -14.18 -8.70
C ASP A 128 -1.13 -13.41 -8.73
N GLY A 129 -0.79 -12.72 -7.65
CA GLY A 129 0.29 -11.76 -7.64
C GLY A 129 0.45 -10.98 -6.33
N ALA A 130 1.13 -9.84 -6.42
CA ALA A 130 1.35 -8.94 -5.30
C ALA A 130 0.97 -7.51 -5.68
N TRP A 131 0.45 -6.76 -4.73
CA TRP A 131 0.04 -5.37 -4.88
C TRP A 131 0.46 -4.56 -3.67
N VAL A 132 0.67 -3.26 -3.88
CA VAL A 132 0.99 -2.31 -2.82
C VAL A 132 0.09 -1.09 -2.92
N ASP A 133 -0.42 -0.63 -1.79
CA ASP A 133 -1.22 0.60 -1.69
C ASP A 133 -0.35 1.85 -1.49
N GLU A 134 -0.98 3.03 -1.33
CA GLU A 134 -0.25 4.28 -1.04
C GLU A 134 0.44 4.28 0.34
N GLY A 135 -0.10 3.54 1.30
CA GLY A 135 0.44 3.37 2.65
C GLY A 135 1.66 2.45 2.74
N GLY A 136 1.96 1.71 1.66
CA GLY A 136 3.01 0.70 1.62
C GLY A 136 2.60 -0.65 2.19
N ILE A 137 1.30 -0.87 2.40
CA ILE A 137 0.74 -2.18 2.74
C ILE A 137 0.83 -3.05 1.50
N VAL A 138 1.30 -4.28 1.67
CA VAL A 138 1.46 -5.24 0.58
C VAL A 138 0.45 -6.36 0.73
N ALA A 139 -0.36 -6.60 -0.29
CA ALA A 139 -1.24 -7.75 -0.39
C ALA A 139 -0.66 -8.75 -1.39
N THR A 140 -0.70 -10.03 -1.06
CA THR A 140 -0.33 -11.11 -1.96
C THR A 140 -1.45 -12.13 -2.02
N VAL A 141 -1.69 -12.62 -3.23
CA VAL A 141 -2.57 -13.74 -3.50
C VAL A 141 -1.74 -14.70 -4.33
N SER A 142 -1.63 -15.95 -3.90
CA SER A 142 -0.94 -17.00 -4.64
C SER A 142 -1.83 -18.22 -4.72
N TYR A 143 -1.90 -18.81 -5.92
CA TYR A 143 -2.64 -20.05 -6.11
C TYR A 143 -1.79 -21.11 -6.81
N ASP A 144 -1.48 -22.17 -6.08
CA ASP A 144 -0.82 -23.38 -6.59
C ASP A 144 -1.67 -24.59 -6.21
N SER A 145 -2.49 -25.06 -7.15
CA SER A 145 -3.56 -26.03 -6.87
C SER A 145 -3.04 -27.24 -6.08
N PRO A 146 -3.68 -27.59 -4.94
CA PRO A 146 -4.99 -27.11 -4.47
C PRO A 146 -4.90 -25.95 -3.45
N LEU A 147 -3.75 -25.30 -3.27
CA LEU A 147 -3.54 -24.32 -2.20
C LEU A 147 -3.77 -22.89 -2.67
N LEU A 148 -4.63 -22.18 -1.94
CA LEU A 148 -4.77 -20.73 -2.01
C LEU A 148 -4.06 -20.11 -0.81
N VAL A 149 -3.20 -19.12 -1.05
CA VAL A 149 -2.56 -18.35 0.00
C VAL A 149 -2.89 -16.88 -0.20
N ILE A 150 -3.43 -16.25 0.84
CA ILE A 150 -3.66 -14.81 0.93
C ILE A 150 -2.75 -14.30 2.05
N ALA A 151 -1.98 -13.25 1.79
CA ALA A 151 -1.24 -12.58 2.83
C ALA A 151 -1.31 -11.06 2.68
N VAL A 152 -1.39 -10.36 3.81
CA VAL A 152 -1.31 -8.89 3.86
C VAL A 152 -0.25 -8.51 4.87
N PHE A 153 0.60 -7.56 4.49
CA PHE A 153 1.75 -7.10 5.26
C PHE A 153 1.67 -5.59 5.46
N THR A 154 1.83 -5.12 6.69
CA THR A 154 2.10 -3.70 6.93
C THR A 154 3.46 -3.31 6.31
N PRO A 155 3.72 -2.02 6.02
CA PRO A 155 5.04 -1.60 5.59
C PRO A 155 6.12 -1.98 6.62
N CYS A 156 7.33 -2.19 6.13
CA CYS A 156 8.50 -2.40 6.98
C CYS A 156 8.88 -1.12 7.70
N LEU A 157 8.83 -1.15 9.02
CA LEU A 157 9.12 0.00 9.85
C LEU A 157 10.25 -0.33 10.83
N ASP A 158 11.22 0.57 10.91
CA ASP A 158 12.30 0.45 11.89
C ASP A 158 11.67 0.33 13.28
N THR A 159 12.14 -0.65 14.06
CA THR A 159 11.79 -0.73 15.47
C THR A 159 12.20 0.57 16.18
N PRO A 160 11.32 1.14 17.02
CA PRO A 160 11.60 2.38 17.74
C PRO A 160 12.80 2.28 18.71
#